data_AF-A0AAW7U6M4-F1
#
_entry.id   AF-A0AAW7U6M4-F1
#
_cell.length_a   1.000
_cell.length_b   1.000
_cell.length_c   1.000
_cell.angle_alpha   90.00
_cell.angle_beta   90.00
_cell.angle_gamma   90.00
#
_symmetry.space_group_name_H-M   'P 1'
#
loop_
_entity.id
_entity.type
_entity.pdbx_description
1 polymer ?
#
loop_
_entity_poly.entity_id
_entity_poly.type
_entity_poly.pdbx_seq_one_letter_code
_entity_poly.pdbx_strand_id
1 'polypeptide(L)'
;MKWVTLVLIAAIIWFQYSLWLSKGGWRDMWRLQDKVVEQEEKNQALTLRNGALSAEVEDLAEGQDAIAEIARVDLGYIQDGETYYRLVHRR
;
A
#
# COMPACT_ATOMS: atom_id res chain seq x y z
N MET A 1 43.39 -42.57 20.97
CA MET A 1 42.08 -42.28 21.61
C MET A 1 41.88 -40.81 22.00
N LYS A 2 42.85 -40.13 22.64
CA LYS A 2 42.68 -38.74 23.16
C LYS A 2 42.63 -37.62 22.10
N TRP A 3 43.13 -37.89 20.89
CA TRP A 3 43.14 -36.91 19.79
C TRP A 3 41.77 -36.80 19.10
N VAL A 4 41.06 -37.93 18.98
CA VAL A 4 39.69 -37.97 18.43
C VAL A 4 38.73 -37.14 19.29
N THR A 5 38.86 -37.19 20.62
CA THR A 5 38.06 -36.37 21.53
C THR A 5 38.35 -34.88 21.37
N LEU A 6 39.60 -34.48 21.10
CA LEU A 6 39.93 -33.07 20.85
C LEU A 6 39.33 -32.56 19.55
N VAL A 7 39.37 -33.37 18.49
CA VAL A 7 38.74 -33.04 17.20
C VAL A 7 37.22 -32.92 17.35
N LEU A 8 36.60 -33.83 18.10
CA LEU A 8 35.16 -33.77 18.40
C LEU A 8 34.78 -32.51 19.17
N ILE A 9 35.56 -32.13 20.18
CA ILE A 9 35.33 -30.90 20.94
C ILE A 9 35.49 -29.67 20.04
N ALA A 10 36.53 -29.62 19.19
CA ALA A 10 36.73 -28.54 18.25
C ALA A 10 35.57 -28.42 17.24
N ALA A 11 35.07 -29.56 16.73
CA ALA A 11 33.91 -29.60 15.84
C ALA A 11 32.63 -29.11 16.52
N ILE A 12 32.41 -29.49 17.79
CA ILE A 12 31.27 -29.02 18.57
C ILE A 12 31.36 -27.51 18.78
N ILE A 13 32.51 -26.99 19.20
CA ILE A 13 32.72 -25.55 19.40
C ILE A 13 32.47 -24.79 18.09
N TRP A 14 33.03 -25.26 16.97
CA TRP A 14 32.79 -24.67 15.66
C TRP A 14 31.29 -24.64 15.31
N PHE A 15 30.58 -25.73 15.55
CA PHE A 15 29.14 -25.81 15.27
C PHE A 15 28.33 -24.87 16.17
N GLN A 16 28.68 -24.76 17.45
CA GLN A 16 28.06 -23.82 18.38
C GLN A 16 28.28 -22.36 17.93
N TYR A 17 29.50 -22.00 17.56
CA TYR A 17 29.80 -20.67 16.99
C TYR A 17 29.05 -20.43 15.69
N SER A 18 29.03 -21.41 14.79
CA SER A 18 28.29 -21.32 13.54
C SER A 18 26.79 -21.15 13.78
N LEU A 19 26.19 -21.79 14.77
CA LEU A 19 24.77 -21.60 15.07
C LEU A 19 24.48 -20.22 15.68
N TRP A 20 25.42 -19.67 16.45
CA TRP A 20 25.30 -18.31 16.98
C TRP A 20 25.52 -17.22 15.92
N LEU A 21 26.31 -17.50 14.86
CA LEU A 21 26.67 -16.55 13.80
C LEU A 21 25.99 -16.79 12.44
N SER A 22 25.34 -17.93 12.21
CA SER A 22 24.72 -18.27 10.92
C SER A 22 23.37 -17.57 10.79
N LYS A 23 23.23 -16.84 9.67
CA LYS A 23 22.11 -16.23 8.92
C LYS A 23 20.65 -16.38 9.40
N GLY A 24 20.43 -16.46 10.71
CA GLY A 24 19.14 -16.68 11.39
C GLY A 24 19.24 -16.65 12.92
N GLY A 25 20.41 -16.37 13.50
CA GLY A 25 20.57 -16.15 14.95
C GLY A 25 19.87 -14.87 15.42
N TRP A 26 19.63 -14.75 16.74
CA TRP A 26 18.85 -13.67 17.40
C TRP A 26 19.12 -12.25 16.86
N ARG A 27 20.31 -11.93 16.36
CA ARG A 27 20.64 -10.61 15.80
C ARG A 27 19.95 -10.29 14.47
N ASP A 28 19.65 -11.29 13.63
CA ASP A 28 18.96 -11.07 12.35
C ASP A 28 17.45 -10.91 12.53
N MET A 29 16.86 -11.57 13.54
CA MET A 29 15.44 -11.39 13.88
C MET A 29 15.14 -9.95 14.33
N TRP A 30 16.01 -9.36 15.17
CA TRP A 30 15.85 -7.97 15.60
C TRP A 30 15.97 -6.99 14.43
N ARG A 31 16.89 -7.25 13.49
CA ARG A 31 17.09 -6.38 12.32
C ARG A 31 16.00 -6.54 11.26
N LEU A 32 15.35 -7.70 11.18
CA LEU A 32 14.16 -7.90 10.35
C LEU A 32 12.91 -7.30 11.00
N GLN A 33 12.76 -7.38 12.32
CA GLN A 33 11.65 -6.74 13.03
C GLN A 33 11.68 -5.22 12.90
N ASP A 34 12.83 -4.58 13.07
CA ASP A 34 12.94 -3.12 12.90
C ASP A 34 12.55 -2.67 11.48
N LYS A 35 12.93 -3.44 10.46
CA LYS A 35 12.57 -3.14 9.06
C LYS A 35 11.08 -3.33 8.77
N VAL A 36 10.45 -4.32 9.40
CA VAL A 36 9.00 -4.56 9.26
C VAL A 36 8.23 -3.41 9.91
N VAL A 37 8.62 -2.99 11.11
CA VAL A 37 7.97 -1.86 11.82
C VAL A 37 8.11 -0.55 11.02
N GLU A 38 9.30 -0.25 10.51
CA GLU A 38 9.52 0.96 9.71
C GLU A 38 8.72 0.95 8.40
N GLN A 39 8.56 -0.22 7.76
CA GLN A 39 7.75 -0.35 6.56
C GLN A 39 6.26 -0.27 6.85
N GLU A 40 5.80 -0.79 8.00
CA GLU A 40 4.39 -0.76 8.39
C GLU A 40 3.93 0.67 8.68
N GLU A 41 4.72 1.47 9.41
CA GLU A 41 4.43 2.89 9.64
C GLU A 41 4.34 3.69 8.34
N LYS A 42 5.28 3.47 7.40
CA LYS A 42 5.25 4.12 6.08
C LYS A 42 4.00 3.72 5.28
N ASN A 43 3.61 2.45 5.35
CA ASN A 43 2.45 1.95 4.61
C ASN A 43 1.14 2.50 5.19
N GLN A 44 1.04 2.63 6.52
CA GLN A 44 -0.10 3.28 7.16
C GLN A 44 -0.23 4.75 6.76
N ALA A 45 0.87 5.50 6.74
CA ALA A 45 0.87 6.89 6.28
C ALA A 45 0.45 7.03 4.81
N LEU A 46 0.93 6.14 3.94
CA LEU A 46 0.55 6.11 2.53
C LEU A 46 -0.93 5.73 2.33
N THR A 47 -1.45 4.81 3.14
CA THR A 47 -2.86 4.38 3.09
C THR A 47 -3.78 5.52 3.47
N LEU A 48 -3.47 6.27 4.54
CA LEU A 48 -4.23 7.45 4.96
C LEU A 48 -4.24 8.53 3.87
N ARG A 49 -3.07 8.80 3.26
CA ARG A 49 -2.96 9.80 2.18
C ARG A 49 -3.73 9.38 0.93
N ASN A 50 -3.65 8.10 0.53
CA ASN A 50 -4.44 7.59 -0.59
C ASN A 50 -5.94 7.67 -0.31
N GLY A 51 -6.39 7.36 0.91
CA GLY A 51 -7.78 7.52 1.29
C GLY A 51 -8.28 8.95 1.14
N ALA A 52 -7.49 9.93 1.62
CA ALA A 52 -7.82 11.35 1.48
C ALA A 52 -7.85 11.81 0.01
N LEU A 53 -6.86 11.42 -0.79
CA LEU A 53 -6.81 11.75 -2.22
C LEU A 53 -7.95 11.11 -3.00
N SER A 54 -8.33 9.88 -2.67
CA SER A 54 -9.45 9.20 -3.32
C SER A 54 -10.77 9.91 -3.03
N ALA A 55 -10.98 10.34 -1.77
CA ALA A 55 -12.16 11.11 -1.39
C ALA A 55 -12.19 12.48 -2.08
N GLU A 56 -11.04 13.15 -2.22
CA GLU A 56 -10.93 14.43 -2.93
C GLU A 56 -11.24 14.29 -4.43
N VAL A 57 -10.76 13.22 -5.08
CA VAL A 57 -11.09 12.92 -6.48
C VAL A 57 -12.57 12.64 -6.66
N GLU A 58 -13.20 11.94 -5.72
CA GLU A 58 -14.63 11.64 -5.78
C GLU A 58 -15.49 12.89 -5.56
N ASP A 59 -15.14 13.75 -4.61
CA ASP A 59 -15.80 15.05 -4.39
C ASP A 59 -15.64 15.99 -5.60
N LEU A 60 -14.45 16.02 -6.23
CA LEU A 60 -14.21 16.75 -7.48
C LEU A 60 -15.04 16.20 -8.64
N ALA A 61 -15.27 14.89 -8.70
CA ALA A 61 -16.10 14.27 -9.73
C ALA A 61 -17.58 14.61 -9.53
N GLU A 62 -18.11 14.40 -8.31
CA GLU A 62 -19.50 14.77 -7.98
C GLU A 62 -19.76 16.28 -8.17
N GLY A 63 -18.80 17.12 -7.77
CA GLY A 63 -18.89 18.56 -7.96
C GLY A 63 -18.95 18.98 -9.44
N GLN A 64 -18.20 18.30 -10.31
CA GLN A 64 -18.24 18.54 -11.76
C GLN A 64 -19.57 18.08 -12.38
N ASP A 65 -20.07 16.92 -11.96
CA ASP A 65 -21.36 16.41 -12.41
C ASP A 65 -22.51 17.34 -11.99
N ALA A 66 -22.48 17.86 -10.75
CA ALA A 66 -23.45 18.83 -10.27
C ALA A 66 -23.44 20.14 -11.08
N ILE A 67 -22.26 20.64 -11.44
CA ILE A 67 -22.12 21.84 -12.29
C ILE A 67 -22.63 21.56 -13.71
N ALA A 68 -22.35 20.38 -14.26
CA ALA A 68 -22.84 19.97 -15.58
C ALA A 68 -24.37 19.87 -15.62
N GLU A 69 -25.00 19.36 -14.55
CA GLU A 69 -26.46 19.31 -14.41
C GLU A 69 -27.07 20.73 -14.41
N ILE A 70 -26.50 21.67 -13.65
CA ILE A 70 -26.95 23.08 -13.63
C ILE A 70 -26.80 23.70 -15.01
N ALA A 71 -25.64 23.51 -15.68
CA ALA A 71 -25.43 24.04 -17.02
C ALA A 71 -26.43 23.47 -18.03
N ARG A 72 -26.78 22.18 -17.92
CA ARG A 72 -27.77 21.51 -18.78
C ARG A 72 -29.18 22.04 -18.56
N VAL A 73 -29.59 22.23 -17.30
CA VAL A 73 -30.95 22.67 -16.94
C VAL A 73 -31.16 24.16 -17.19
N ASP A 74 -30.24 25.01 -16.74
CA ASP A 74 -30.43 26.47 -16.74
C ASP A 74 -29.91 27.14 -18.01
N LEU A 75 -28.80 26.64 -18.58
CA LEU A 75 -28.15 27.25 -19.74
C LEU A 75 -28.41 26.47 -21.04
N GLY A 76 -29.07 25.31 -20.95
CA GLY A 76 -29.28 24.43 -22.10
C GLY A 76 -27.97 23.90 -22.68
N TYR A 77 -26.93 23.78 -21.84
CA TYR A 77 -25.64 23.24 -22.25
C TYR A 77 -25.78 21.80 -22.75
N ILE A 78 -25.19 21.51 -23.90
CA ILE A 78 -25.12 20.18 -24.50
C ILE A 78 -23.66 19.96 -24.90
N GLN A 79 -23.06 18.86 -24.46
CA GLN A 79 -21.67 18.56 -24.78
C GLN A 79 -21.52 18.11 -26.24
N ASP A 80 -20.36 18.38 -26.85
CA ASP A 80 -20.08 17.94 -28.23
C ASP A 80 -20.20 16.41 -28.36
N GLY A 81 -21.06 15.95 -29.27
CA GLY A 81 -21.37 14.54 -29.50
C GLY A 81 -22.57 14.00 -28.72
N GLU A 82 -23.22 14.82 -27.89
CA GLU A 82 -24.38 14.41 -27.09
C GLU A 82 -25.71 14.65 -27.85
N THR A 83 -26.66 13.69 -27.78
CA THR A 83 -27.97 13.82 -28.45
C THR A 83 -29.04 14.24 -27.43
N TYR A 84 -29.52 15.48 -27.54
CA TYR A 84 -30.54 16.03 -26.65
C TYR A 84 -31.97 15.69 -27.13
N TYR A 85 -32.75 15.04 -26.27
CA TYR A 85 -34.16 14.72 -26.51
C TYR A 85 -35.07 15.61 -25.67
N ARG A 86 -35.88 16.45 -26.30
CA ARG A 86 -36.94 17.23 -25.64
C ARG A 86 -38.30 16.55 -25.83
N LEU A 87 -38.84 15.98 -24.76
CA LEU A 87 -40.17 15.39 -24.76
C LEU A 87 -41.22 16.51 -24.72
N VAL A 88 -41.78 16.86 -25.87
CA VAL A 88 -42.89 17.83 -25.95
C VAL A 88 -44.20 17.06 -25.87
N HIS A 89 -44.91 17.17 -24.74
CA HIS A 89 -46.23 16.55 -24.62
C HIS A 89 -47.24 17.33 -25.46
N ARG A 90 -47.78 16.70 -26.50
CA ARG A 90 -48.86 17.28 -27.31
C ARG A 90 -50.14 17.25 -26.46
N ARG A 91 -50.61 18.42 -26.05
CA ARG A 91 -51.95 18.59 -25.47
C ARG A 91 -53.04 18.19 -26.46
#